data_AF-A0A8S3WDX7-F1
#
_entry.id   AF-A0A8S3WDX7-F1
#
_cell.length_a   1.000
_cell.length_b   1.000
_cell.length_c   1.000
_cell.angle_alpha   90.00
_cell.angle_beta   90.00
_cell.angle_gamma   90.00
#
_symmetry.space_group_name_H-M   'P 1'
#
loop_
_entity.id
_entity.type
_entity.pdbx_description
1 polymer ?
#
loop_
_entity_poly.entity_id
_entity_poly.type
_entity_poly.pdbx_seq_one_letter_code
_entity_poly.pdbx_strand_id
1 'polypeptide(L)'
;MPLNRSPLQASTSARRTNLQHCDSEPNIHTTPEKEYYINTGPRKRKHSNDTSNELSMIHDKFLSLFTSFKNEQDSKYSIILERMGEIKQQNEEIRHSINFMSDKYDSLLEKVHNLEEQNSAYYKRIQELEEKFERETHATKIELRNVPKETHETKDDLLNILKKTGGVLGSTL
;
A
#
# COMPACT_ATOMS: atom_id res chain seq x y z
N MET A 1 -13.07 10.07 -16.98
CA MET A 1 -12.15 9.10 -17.64
C MET A 1 -12.51 7.70 -17.16
N PRO A 2 -12.66 6.71 -18.06
CA PRO A 2 -13.11 5.37 -17.69
C PRO A 2 -11.97 4.51 -17.14
N LEU A 3 -12.27 3.71 -16.11
CA LEU A 3 -11.35 2.77 -15.47
C LEU A 3 -11.31 1.45 -16.26
N ASN A 4 -10.16 1.13 -16.87
CA ASN A 4 -9.90 -0.17 -17.47
C ASN A 4 -9.62 -1.21 -16.37
N ARG A 5 -10.55 -2.15 -16.16
CA ARG A 5 -10.32 -3.38 -15.39
C ARG A 5 -9.85 -4.48 -16.35
N SER A 6 -8.74 -5.13 -16.01
CA SER A 6 -8.21 -6.30 -16.71
C SER A 6 -9.12 -7.54 -16.56
N PRO A 7 -9.19 -8.46 -17.54
CA PRO A 7 -9.99 -9.68 -17.43
C PRO A 7 -9.23 -10.83 -16.75
N LEU A 8 -9.98 -11.66 -16.02
CA LEU A 8 -9.56 -13.00 -15.55
C LEU A 8 -9.55 -13.97 -16.74
N GLN A 9 -8.43 -14.66 -16.96
CA GLN A 9 -8.41 -15.90 -17.73
C GLN A 9 -8.12 -17.07 -16.80
N ALA A 10 -9.15 -17.89 -16.58
CA ALA A 10 -9.00 -19.24 -16.09
C ALA A 10 -8.44 -20.11 -17.21
N SER A 11 -7.30 -20.76 -16.97
CA SER A 11 -6.86 -21.90 -17.76
C SER A 11 -6.62 -23.08 -16.83
N THR A 12 -7.56 -24.01 -16.88
CA THR A 12 -7.45 -25.39 -16.41
C THR A 12 -6.29 -26.07 -17.12
N SER A 13 -5.16 -26.25 -16.41
CA SER A 13 -4.14 -27.21 -16.82
C SER A 13 -4.21 -28.42 -15.88
N ALA A 14 -4.76 -29.50 -16.43
CA ALA A 14 -4.96 -30.77 -15.77
C ALA A 14 -3.61 -31.37 -15.34
N ARG A 15 -3.43 -31.49 -14.03
CA ARG A 15 -2.32 -32.21 -13.40
C ARG A 15 -2.52 -33.71 -13.63
N ARG A 16 -1.87 -34.28 -14.64
CA ARG A 16 -1.71 -35.75 -14.75
C ARG A 16 -0.70 -36.21 -13.71
N THR A 17 -1.17 -36.61 -12.54
CA THR A 17 -0.41 -37.53 -11.68
C THR A 17 -0.81 -38.95 -12.09
N ASN A 18 0.13 -39.70 -12.65
CA ASN A 18 -0.01 -41.14 -12.82
C ASN A 18 -0.14 -41.75 -11.41
N LEU A 19 -1.36 -42.02 -10.97
CA LEU A 19 -1.63 -42.94 -9.87
C LEU A 19 -1.27 -44.34 -10.37
N GLN A 20 -0.10 -44.82 -9.97
CA GLN A 20 0.31 -46.20 -10.18
C GLN A 20 -0.40 -47.04 -9.11
N HIS A 21 -1.54 -47.63 -9.50
CA HIS A 21 -2.22 -48.66 -8.69
C HIS A 21 -1.33 -49.91 -8.67
N CYS A 22 -0.89 -50.32 -7.47
CA CYS A 22 -0.29 -51.63 -7.25
C CYS A 22 -1.40 -52.63 -6.93
N ASP A 23 -2.02 -53.19 -7.96
CA ASP A 23 -2.94 -54.33 -7.81
C ASP A 23 -2.21 -55.62 -8.18
N SER A 24 -1.96 -56.47 -7.19
CA SER A 24 -1.68 -57.89 -7.38
C SER A 24 -1.98 -58.64 -6.07
N GLU A 25 -3.27 -58.94 -5.87
CA GLU A 25 -3.71 -59.98 -4.94
C GLU A 25 -3.13 -61.34 -5.37
N PRO A 26 -2.78 -62.25 -4.44
CA PRO A 26 -2.32 -63.58 -4.79
C PRO A 26 -3.49 -64.40 -5.34
N ASN A 27 -3.32 -64.96 -6.54
CA ASN A 27 -4.29 -65.89 -7.12
C ASN A 27 -4.24 -67.24 -6.39
N ILE A 28 -5.13 -67.44 -5.42
CA ILE A 28 -5.26 -68.69 -4.65
C ILE A 28 -6.40 -69.51 -5.26
N HIS A 29 -6.25 -70.06 -6.46
CA HIS A 29 -7.07 -71.20 -6.93
C HIS A 29 -6.40 -71.92 -8.11
N THR A 30 -5.54 -72.87 -7.79
CA THR A 30 -5.28 -74.03 -8.66
C THR A 30 -4.97 -75.23 -7.79
N THR A 31 -5.84 -76.22 -7.82
CA THR A 31 -5.65 -77.57 -7.27
C THR A 31 -5.96 -78.57 -8.39
N PRO A 32 -5.64 -79.86 -8.25
CA PRO A 32 -4.30 -80.45 -8.07
C PRO A 32 -4.10 -81.57 -9.11
N GLU A 33 -2.87 -81.90 -9.52
CA GLU A 33 -2.67 -83.26 -10.07
C GLU A 33 -1.21 -83.76 -9.98
N LYS A 34 -1.12 -84.97 -9.41
CA LYS A 34 -0.04 -85.97 -9.42
C LYS A 34 0.96 -85.95 -8.27
N GLU A 35 0.71 -86.94 -7.42
CA GLU A 35 1.49 -87.45 -6.30
C GLU A 35 2.88 -87.94 -6.73
N TYR A 36 3.90 -87.48 -6.01
CA TYR A 36 5.10 -88.27 -5.72
C TYR A 36 5.42 -88.07 -4.23
N TYR A 37 5.17 -89.09 -3.42
CA TYR A 37 5.51 -89.11 -2.00
C TYR A 37 7.03 -89.20 -1.83
N ILE A 38 7.69 -88.05 -1.68
CA ILE A 38 9.04 -88.01 -1.12
C ILE A 38 8.89 -87.69 0.38
N ASN A 39 8.99 -88.73 1.20
CA ASN A 39 9.11 -88.62 2.65
C ASN A 39 10.42 -87.89 3.01
N THR A 40 10.37 -86.57 3.10
CA THR A 40 11.37 -85.78 3.81
C THR A 40 10.84 -85.56 5.22
N GLY A 41 11.34 -86.35 6.17
CA GLY A 41 10.96 -86.22 7.58
C GLY A 41 11.15 -84.78 8.08
N PRO A 42 10.28 -84.28 8.98
CA PRO A 42 10.35 -82.91 9.45
C PRO A 42 11.62 -82.72 10.28
N ARG A 43 12.67 -82.22 9.65
CA ARG A 43 13.85 -81.70 10.34
C ARG A 43 13.38 -80.46 11.09
N LYS A 44 13.06 -80.62 12.38
CA LYS A 44 12.80 -79.51 13.29
C LYS A 44 14.04 -78.62 13.27
N ARG A 45 13.99 -77.55 12.46
CA ARG A 45 14.99 -76.49 12.53
C ARG A 45 14.88 -75.93 13.94
N LYS A 46 15.94 -76.03 14.74
CA LYS A 46 16.03 -75.32 16.02
C LYS A 46 15.83 -73.85 15.67
N HIS A 47 14.67 -73.29 16.01
CA HIS A 47 14.41 -71.87 15.84
C HIS A 47 15.43 -71.17 16.72
N SER A 48 16.40 -70.51 16.09
CA SER A 48 17.36 -69.69 16.82
C SER A 48 16.56 -68.57 17.49
N ASN A 49 16.75 -68.39 18.79
CA ASN A 49 16.12 -67.35 19.62
C ASN A 49 16.58 -65.92 19.22
N ASP A 50 17.44 -65.82 18.21
CA ASP A 50 18.10 -64.61 17.72
C ASP A 50 17.16 -63.68 16.92
N THR A 51 16.13 -64.24 16.29
CA THR A 51 15.13 -63.50 15.48
C THR A 51 14.24 -62.56 16.30
N SER A 52 14.02 -62.86 17.59
CA SER A 52 13.23 -62.00 18.49
C SER A 52 13.95 -60.69 18.82
N ASN A 53 15.28 -60.72 18.93
CA ASN A 53 16.08 -59.54 19.21
C ASN A 53 16.14 -58.60 18.00
N GLU A 54 16.24 -59.16 16.79
CA GLU A 54 16.25 -58.38 15.54
C GLU A 54 14.91 -57.68 15.29
N LEU A 55 13.78 -58.36 15.54
CA LEU A 55 12.45 -57.76 15.46
C LEU A 55 12.28 -56.61 16.47
N SER A 56 12.77 -56.78 17.71
CA SER A 56 12.75 -55.72 18.72
C SER A 56 13.56 -54.51 18.27
N MET A 57 14.76 -54.71 17.73
CA MET A 57 15.59 -53.61 17.23
C MET A 57 14.94 -52.86 16.04
N ILE A 58 14.23 -53.57 15.16
CA ILE A 58 13.49 -52.95 14.06
C ILE A 58 12.32 -52.12 14.62
N HIS A 59 11.57 -52.65 15.58
CA HIS A 59 10.47 -51.94 16.24
C HIS A 59 10.97 -50.66 16.93
N ASP A 60 12.08 -50.74 17.66
CA ASP A 60 12.69 -49.60 18.35
C ASP A 60 13.16 -48.53 17.36
N LYS A 61 13.72 -48.93 16.21
CA LYS A 61 14.06 -48.00 15.11
C LYS A 61 12.83 -47.32 14.53
N PHE A 62 11.73 -48.04 14.31
CA PHE A 62 10.49 -47.44 13.83
C PHE A 62 9.91 -46.44 14.83
N LEU A 63 9.86 -46.79 16.11
CA LEU A 63 9.44 -45.86 17.17
C LEU A 63 10.32 -44.63 17.22
N SER A 64 11.64 -44.81 17.09
CA SER A 64 12.60 -43.71 17.04
C SER A 64 12.34 -42.79 15.84
N LEU A 65 12.11 -43.34 14.65
CA LEU A 65 11.78 -42.58 13.44
C LEU A 65 10.44 -41.85 13.56
N PHE A 66 9.41 -42.47 14.12
CA PHE A 66 8.12 -41.82 14.36
C PHE A 66 8.22 -40.70 15.38
N THR A 67 9.03 -40.90 16.43
CA THR A 67 9.27 -39.89 17.45
C THR A 67 10.05 -38.72 16.89
N SER A 68 11.13 -38.96 16.12
CA SER A 68 11.90 -37.89 15.49
C SER A 68 11.07 -37.11 14.47
N PHE A 69 10.27 -37.82 13.65
CA PHE A 69 9.36 -37.19 12.69
C PHE A 69 8.31 -36.33 13.39
N LYS A 70 7.68 -36.85 14.46
CA LYS A 70 6.70 -36.08 15.25
C LYS A 70 7.34 -34.82 15.83
N ASN A 71 8.53 -34.94 16.44
CA ASN A 71 9.24 -33.82 17.02
C ASN A 71 9.61 -32.76 15.96
N GLU A 72 10.01 -33.18 14.76
CA GLU A 72 10.29 -32.27 13.65
C GLU A 72 9.03 -31.53 13.19
N GLN A 73 7.89 -32.23 13.11
CA GLN A 73 6.61 -31.61 12.77
C GLN A 73 6.17 -30.62 13.83
N ASP A 74 6.19 -30.99 15.11
CA ASP A 74 5.79 -30.12 16.22
C ASP A 74 6.66 -28.86 16.26
N SER A 75 7.96 -28.98 15.96
CA SER A 75 8.88 -27.85 15.82
C SER A 75 8.48 -26.93 14.66
N LYS A 76 8.22 -27.48 13.47
CA LYS A 76 7.77 -26.69 12.30
C LYS A 76 6.43 -26.00 12.57
N TYR A 77 5.47 -26.69 13.20
CA TYR A 77 4.20 -26.10 13.57
C TYR A 77 4.36 -24.95 14.56
N SER A 78 5.24 -25.10 15.55
CA SER A 78 5.54 -24.04 16.52
C SER A 78 6.11 -22.79 15.84
N ILE A 79 7.07 -22.97 14.92
CA ILE A 79 7.64 -21.87 14.13
C ILE A 79 6.57 -21.18 13.27
N ILE A 80 5.69 -21.94 12.61
CA ILE A 80 4.61 -21.37 11.79
C ILE A 80 3.66 -20.54 12.65
N LEU A 81 3.27 -21.03 13.82
CA LEU A 81 2.39 -20.31 14.74
C LEU A 81 3.03 -19.02 15.25
N GLU A 82 4.32 -19.07 15.60
CA GLU A 82 5.09 -17.89 15.99
C GLU A 82 5.11 -16.83 14.88
N ARG A 83 5.52 -17.22 13.66
CA ARG A 83 5.54 -16.31 12.50
C ARG A 83 4.17 -15.75 12.15
N MET A 84 3.12 -16.54 12.29
CA MET A 84 1.75 -16.07 12.06
C MET A 84 1.31 -15.06 13.12
N GLY A 85 1.77 -15.21 14.37
CA GLY A 85 1.62 -14.21 15.43
C GLY A 85 2.33 -12.89 15.08
N GLU A 86 3.59 -12.96 14.65
CA GLU A 86 4.36 -11.79 14.22
C GLU A 86 3.67 -11.05 13.06
N ILE A 87 3.23 -11.78 12.03
CA ILE A 87 2.51 -11.19 10.87
C ILE A 87 1.23 -10.50 11.32
N LYS A 88 0.48 -11.11 12.24
CA LYS A 88 -0.75 -10.51 12.77
C LYS A 88 -0.45 -9.21 13.51
N GLN A 89 0.62 -9.19 14.32
CA GLN A 89 1.06 -7.99 15.03
C GLN A 89 1.49 -6.90 14.05
N GLN A 90 2.35 -7.23 13.07
CA GLN A 90 2.79 -6.29 12.05
C GLN A 90 1.62 -5.69 11.26
N ASN A 91 0.63 -6.51 10.89
CA ASN A 91 -0.57 -6.03 10.21
C ASN A 91 -1.36 -5.05 11.08
N GLU A 92 -1.44 -5.28 12.38
CA GLU A 92 -2.13 -4.38 13.29
C GLU A 92 -1.37 -3.05 13.44
N GLU A 93 -0.04 -3.10 13.56
CA GLU A 93 0.81 -1.90 13.58
C GLU A 93 0.70 -1.10 12.27
N ILE A 94 0.67 -1.77 11.12
CA ILE A 94 0.44 -1.14 9.81
C ILE A 94 -0.90 -0.42 9.78
N ARG A 95 -1.98 -1.05 10.28
CA ARG A 95 -3.31 -0.41 10.35
C ARG A 95 -3.30 0.83 11.23
N HIS A 96 -2.63 0.78 12.38
CA HIS A 96 -2.47 1.95 13.25
C HIS A 96 -1.72 3.08 12.54
N SER A 97 -0.62 2.76 11.85
CA SER A 97 0.15 3.73 11.08
C SER A 97 -0.68 4.38 9.96
N ILE A 98 -1.46 3.59 9.23
CA ILE A 98 -2.36 4.10 8.18
C ILE A 98 -3.41 5.03 8.77
N ASN A 99 -4.08 4.64 9.86
CA ASN A 99 -5.09 5.48 10.50
C ASN A 99 -4.48 6.82 10.96
N PHE A 100 -3.32 6.76 11.62
CA PHE A 100 -2.60 7.97 12.03
C PHE A 100 -2.24 8.86 10.84
N MET A 101 -1.76 8.28 9.74
CA MET A 101 -1.45 9.02 8.53
C MET A 101 -2.70 9.65 7.89
N SER A 102 -3.82 8.93 7.86
CA SER A 102 -5.10 9.46 7.39
C SER A 102 -5.55 10.66 8.21
N ASP A 103 -5.52 10.56 9.54
CA ASP A 103 -5.90 11.68 10.42
C ASP A 103 -5.00 12.91 10.20
N LYS A 104 -3.69 12.70 10.01
CA LYS A 104 -2.75 13.78 9.70
C LYS A 104 -2.95 14.37 8.31
N TYR A 105 -3.32 13.54 7.34
CA TYR A 105 -3.63 14.00 6.00
C TYR A 105 -4.86 14.90 5.98
N ASP A 106 -5.93 14.49 6.67
CA ASP A 106 -7.16 15.28 6.78
C ASP A 106 -6.91 16.61 7.49
N SER A 107 -6.14 16.59 8.58
CA SER A 107 -5.72 17.81 9.29
C SER A 107 -4.91 18.76 8.41
N LEU A 108 -4.04 18.22 7.55
CA LEU A 108 -3.23 19.02 6.63
C LEU A 108 -4.09 19.63 5.53
N LEU A 109 -5.04 18.87 4.96
CA LEU A 109 -5.99 19.37 3.98
C LEU A 109 -6.82 20.53 4.54
N GLU A 110 -7.34 20.39 5.76
CA GLU A 110 -8.09 21.45 6.43
C GLU A 110 -7.23 22.71 6.61
N LYS A 111 -5.97 22.54 7.04
CA LYS A 111 -5.04 23.67 7.18
C LYS A 111 -4.76 24.36 5.85
N VAL A 112 -4.58 23.60 4.76
CA VAL A 112 -4.36 24.16 3.42
C VAL A 112 -5.58 24.94 2.97
N HIS A 113 -6.79 24.35 3.10
CA HIS A 113 -8.03 25.02 2.76
C HIS A 113 -8.19 26.35 3.51
N ASN A 114 -7.96 26.34 4.83
CA ASN A 114 -8.04 27.55 5.64
C ASN A 114 -7.02 28.62 5.23
N LEU A 115 -5.80 28.21 4.83
CA LEU A 115 -4.80 29.15 4.31
C LEU A 115 -5.20 29.73 2.95
N GLU A 116 -5.78 28.92 2.06
CA GLU A 116 -6.27 29.38 0.76
C GLU A 116 -7.42 30.39 0.92
N GLU A 117 -8.36 30.11 1.83
CA GLU A 117 -9.46 31.02 2.13
C GLU A 117 -8.96 32.34 2.74
N GLN A 118 -8.06 32.28 3.72
CA GLN A 118 -7.44 33.48 4.30
C GLN A 118 -6.68 34.28 3.25
N ASN A 119 -5.92 33.61 2.37
CA ASN A 119 -5.16 34.28 1.32
C ASN A 119 -6.12 34.98 0.33
N SER A 120 -7.21 34.32 -0.07
CA SER A 120 -8.26 34.94 -0.89
C SER A 120 -8.87 36.18 -0.22
N ALA A 121 -9.15 36.11 1.08
CA ALA A 121 -9.66 37.24 1.85
C ALA A 121 -8.65 38.40 1.92
N TYR A 122 -7.36 38.11 2.13
CA TYR A 122 -6.31 39.12 2.12
C TYR A 122 -6.16 39.79 0.76
N TYR A 123 -6.18 39.04 -0.34
CA TYR A 123 -6.14 39.60 -1.69
C TYR A 123 -7.28 40.58 -1.94
N LYS A 124 -8.52 40.19 -1.59
CA LYS A 124 -9.68 41.09 -1.69
C LYS A 124 -9.50 42.35 -0.85
N ARG A 125 -9.01 42.18 0.38
CA ARG A 125 -8.79 43.31 1.29
C ARG A 125 -7.73 44.27 0.78
N ILE A 126 -6.64 43.75 0.21
CA ILE A 126 -5.59 44.56 -0.40
C ILE A 126 -6.17 45.36 -1.56
N GLN A 127 -6.92 44.72 -2.45
CA GLN A 127 -7.56 45.40 -3.59
C GLN A 127 -8.49 46.54 -3.13
N GLU A 128 -9.32 46.31 -2.12
CA GLU A 128 -10.18 47.36 -1.56
C GLU A 128 -9.38 48.55 -1.00
N LEU A 129 -8.27 48.26 -0.33
CA LEU A 129 -7.40 49.28 0.26
C LEU A 129 -6.65 50.07 -0.83
N GLU A 130 -6.17 49.39 -1.87
CA GLU A 130 -5.53 50.02 -3.02
C GLU A 130 -6.49 50.97 -3.73
N GLU A 131 -7.71 50.52 -4.04
CA GLU A 131 -8.73 51.38 -4.65
C GLU A 131 -9.09 52.57 -3.76
N LYS A 132 -9.21 52.34 -2.45
CA LYS A 132 -9.51 53.43 -1.50
C LYS A 132 -8.38 54.45 -1.48
N PHE A 133 -7.12 53.99 -1.43
CA PHE A 133 -5.95 54.84 -1.43
C PHE A 133 -5.80 55.63 -2.75
N GLU A 134 -6.07 54.99 -3.89
CA GLU A 134 -6.10 55.66 -5.18
C GLU A 134 -7.16 56.77 -5.20
N ARG A 135 -8.40 56.46 -4.77
CA ARG A 135 -9.47 57.46 -4.68
C ARG A 135 -9.11 58.63 -3.76
N GLU A 136 -8.56 58.37 -2.56
CA GLU A 136 -8.18 59.43 -1.61
C GLU A 136 -7.02 60.29 -2.13
N THR A 137 -6.03 59.68 -2.76
CA THR A 137 -4.89 60.42 -3.33
C THR A 137 -5.30 61.25 -4.54
N HIS A 138 -6.29 60.83 -5.34
CA HIS A 138 -6.83 61.64 -6.43
C HIS A 138 -7.83 62.70 -5.96
N ALA A 139 -8.59 62.45 -4.89
CA ALA A 139 -9.57 63.40 -4.36
C ALA A 139 -8.96 64.74 -3.88
N THR A 140 -7.68 64.73 -3.52
CA THR A 140 -6.95 65.91 -3.04
C THR A 140 -6.09 66.58 -4.12
N LYS A 141 -6.07 66.04 -5.35
CA LYS A 141 -5.25 66.55 -6.46
C LYS A 141 -6.12 67.23 -7.49
N ILE A 142 -5.68 68.39 -7.96
CA ILE A 142 -6.25 69.08 -9.12
C ILE A 142 -5.29 68.87 -10.29
N GLU A 143 -5.69 68.08 -11.28
CA GLU A 143 -4.93 67.89 -12.52
C GLU A 143 -5.42 68.83 -13.61
N LEU A 144 -4.51 69.65 -14.15
CA LEU A 144 -4.76 70.46 -15.34
C LEU A 144 -4.39 69.65 -16.59
N ARG A 145 -5.40 69.05 -17.23
CA ARG A 145 -5.22 68.27 -18.48
C ARG A 145 -5.46 69.16 -19.69
N ASN A 146 -4.88 68.79 -20.84
CA ASN A 146 -5.03 69.48 -22.12
C ASN A 146 -4.58 70.96 -22.13
N VAL A 147 -3.55 71.30 -21.33
CA VAL A 147 -2.92 72.63 -21.42
C VAL A 147 -2.22 72.74 -22.79
N PRO A 148 -2.56 73.75 -23.62
CA PRO A 148 -1.90 73.98 -24.90
C PRO A 148 -0.38 74.13 -24.71
N LYS A 149 0.42 73.42 -25.51
CA LYS A 149 1.88 73.49 -25.42
C LYS A 149 2.40 74.58 -26.35
N GLU A 150 3.14 75.53 -25.82
CA GLU A 150 3.85 76.56 -26.60
C GLU A 150 5.33 76.20 -26.78
N THR A 151 5.94 76.57 -27.91
CA THR A 151 7.28 76.10 -28.32
C THR A 151 8.46 76.63 -27.50
N HIS A 152 8.23 77.53 -26.55
CA HIS A 152 9.26 78.07 -25.64
C HIS A 152 8.68 78.40 -24.26
N GLU A 153 7.87 77.52 -23.70
CA GLU A 153 7.23 77.75 -22.40
C GLU A 153 8.26 77.77 -21.26
N THR A 154 8.19 78.82 -20.41
CA THR A 154 9.03 78.95 -19.21
C THR A 154 8.25 78.56 -17.95
N LYS A 155 8.96 78.37 -16.84
CA LYS A 155 8.35 78.02 -15.55
C LYS A 155 7.34 79.07 -15.07
N ASP A 156 7.59 80.34 -15.39
CA ASP A 156 6.70 81.46 -15.02
C ASP A 156 5.40 81.45 -15.83
N ASP A 157 5.44 80.99 -17.09
CA ASP A 157 4.25 80.84 -17.93
C ASP A 157 3.30 79.78 -17.35
N LEU A 158 3.84 78.63 -16.95
CA LEU A 158 3.09 77.57 -16.26
C LEU A 158 2.49 78.04 -14.92
N LEU A 159 3.26 78.81 -14.14
CA LEU A 159 2.77 79.42 -12.89
C LEU A 159 1.65 80.43 -13.13
N ASN A 160 1.73 81.22 -14.21
CA ASN A 160 0.68 82.15 -14.59
C ASN A 160 -0.58 81.44 -15.04
N ILE A 161 -0.47 80.33 -15.78
CA ILE A 161 -1.60 79.47 -16.11
C ILE A 161 -2.24 78.97 -14.82
N LEU A 162 -1.46 78.37 -13.91
CA LEU A 162 -1.96 77.86 -12.63
C LEU A 162 -2.70 78.93 -11.80
N LYS A 163 -2.15 80.13 -11.67
CA LYS A 163 -2.77 81.26 -10.95
C LYS A 163 -4.09 81.70 -11.59
N LYS A 164 -4.14 81.79 -12.92
CA LYS A 164 -5.37 82.14 -13.66
C LYS A 164 -6.44 81.08 -13.44
N THR A 165 -6.08 79.80 -13.51
CA THR A 165 -7.04 78.70 -13.32
C THR A 165 -7.52 78.63 -11.87
N GLY A 166 -6.65 78.81 -10.87
CA GLY A 166 -7.03 78.89 -9.46
C GLY A 166 -7.97 80.06 -9.15
N GLY A 167 -7.70 81.23 -9.74
CA GLY A 167 -8.55 82.41 -9.61
C GLY A 167 -9.98 82.21 -10.12
N VAL A 168 -10.15 81.47 -11.23
CA VAL A 168 -11.48 81.13 -11.78
C VAL A 168 -12.22 80.12 -10.91
N LEU A 169 -11.49 79.18 -10.30
CA LEU A 169 -12.06 78.15 -9.43
C LEU A 169 -12.34 78.63 -7.99
N GLY A 170 -11.98 79.88 -7.66
CA GLY A 170 -12.14 80.43 -6.31
C GLY A 170 -11.17 79.83 -5.28
N SER A 171 -10.16 79.10 -5.73
CA SER A 171 -9.10 78.53 -4.90
C SER A 171 -7.89 79.48 -4.90
N THR A 172 -7.59 80.08 -3.75
CA THR A 172 -6.36 80.86 -3.56
C THR A 172 -5.17 79.92 -3.51
N LEU A 173 -4.36 79.93 -4.59
CA LEU A 173 -3.09 79.23 -4.72
C LEU A 173 -1.90 80.17 -4.42
#